data_AF-A0A256XPU5-F1
#
_entry.id   AF-A0A256XPU5-F1
#
_cell.length_a   1.000
_cell.length_b   1.000
_cell.length_c   1.000
_cell.angle_alpha   90.00
_cell.angle_beta   90.00
_cell.angle_gamma   90.00
#
_symmetry.space_group_name_H-M   'P 1'
#
loop_
_entity.id
_entity.type
_entity.pdbx_description
1 polymer ?
#
loop_
_entity_poly.entity_id
_entity_poly.type
_entity_poly.pdbx_seq_one_letter_code
_entity_poly.pdbx_strand_id
1 'polypeptide(L)'
;MPVPDALQVLLENIIAILPRIGGAILVLIVGWVMGKVFDMIASGFTKKMKVDENFGDTVIGRALKSLNMTISEFVGISFKWFIYIFSILVSVDLLGIPALERFSTVAIEYLPSFLGGILILIGGMLIAEIVAKILHETLVGISVPYSRLALVFVRFILYSIVLVTSLFVMKIDVTALYSLLNAIFLGVAIGIGGAIAISLGLGMKDYVAKNVSTWLETVEKAERGHVIKEYEDRIKGYQEEIKRLEEELNREREKTHELELLRKAEIDKYEKIEPELDKKLRELIKDKGQIIHAKGGYRIEINEVSIFPLVEVLICLTNNGFRTVLEKTKTGYLITARPIKKI
;
A
#
# COMPACT_ATOMS: atom_id res chain seq x y z
N MET A 1 23.64 -71.71 33.95
CA MET A 1 22.63 -70.68 34.26
C MET A 1 21.56 -71.33 35.11
N PRO A 2 21.22 -70.79 36.29
CA PRO A 2 20.11 -71.32 37.08
C PRO A 2 18.81 -71.06 36.31
N VAL A 3 18.12 -72.13 35.94
CA VAL A 3 16.78 -72.10 35.35
C VAL A 3 15.71 -71.38 36.23
N PRO A 4 15.83 -71.32 37.58
CA PRO A 4 14.86 -70.62 38.43
C PRO A 4 14.62 -69.15 38.08
N ASP A 5 15.68 -68.40 37.74
CA ASP A 5 15.59 -66.95 37.54
C ASP A 5 14.89 -66.60 36.21
N ALA A 6 15.12 -67.40 35.16
CA ALA A 6 14.48 -67.21 33.87
C ALA A 6 12.95 -67.49 33.94
N LEU A 7 12.53 -68.49 34.72
CA LEU A 7 11.12 -68.79 34.91
C LEU A 7 10.40 -67.71 35.73
N GLN A 8 11.06 -67.13 36.73
CA GLN A 8 10.52 -66.02 37.51
C GLN A 8 10.28 -64.78 36.64
N VAL A 9 11.27 -64.41 35.81
CA VAL A 9 11.14 -63.28 34.88
C VAL A 9 10.03 -63.50 33.85
N LEU A 10 9.85 -64.72 33.33
CA LEU A 10 8.74 -65.02 32.43
C LEU A 10 7.38 -64.94 33.14
N LEU A 11 7.29 -65.41 34.39
CA LEU A 11 6.05 -65.37 35.17
C LEU A 11 5.64 -63.93 35.51
N GLU A 12 6.59 -63.09 35.91
CA GLU A 12 6.38 -61.66 36.17
C GLU A 12 5.88 -60.93 34.92
N ASN A 13 6.48 -61.20 33.76
CA ASN A 13 6.05 -60.62 32.48
C ASN A 13 4.62 -61.06 32.08
N ILE A 14 4.26 -62.33 32.31
CA ILE A 14 2.90 -62.84 32.03
C ILE A 14 1.87 -62.17 32.94
N ILE A 15 2.16 -62.06 34.23
CA ILE A 15 1.26 -61.41 35.21
C ILE A 15 1.12 -59.91 34.90
N ALA A 16 2.19 -59.25 34.46
CA ALA A 16 2.17 -57.83 34.07
C ALA A 16 1.36 -57.56 32.78
N ILE A 17 1.19 -58.55 31.90
CA ILE A 17 0.45 -58.43 30.65
C ILE A 17 -1.07 -58.63 30.84
N LEU A 18 -1.50 -59.38 31.86
CA LEU A 18 -2.90 -59.70 32.13
C LEU A 18 -3.80 -58.44 32.24
N PRO A 19 -3.42 -57.40 33.02
CA PRO A 19 -4.19 -56.16 33.10
C PRO A 19 -4.29 -55.43 31.75
N ARG A 20 -3.23 -55.48 30.94
CA ARG A 20 -3.18 -54.85 29.61
C ARG A 20 -4.13 -55.53 28.63
N ILE A 21 -4.14 -56.86 28.61
CA ILE A 21 -5.08 -57.66 27.81
C ILE A 21 -6.52 -57.35 28.24
N GLY A 22 -6.79 -57.27 29.55
CA GLY A 22 -8.10 -56.88 30.07
C GLY A 22 -8.55 -55.50 29.57
N GLY A 23 -7.66 -54.51 29.65
CA GLY A 23 -7.93 -53.16 29.13
C GLY A 23 -8.18 -53.13 27.61
N ALA A 24 -7.35 -53.84 26.85
CA ALA A 24 -7.49 -54.01 25.40
C ALA A 24 -8.86 -54.60 25.01
N ILE A 25 -9.27 -55.71 25.65
CA ILE A 25 -10.58 -56.34 25.42
C ILE A 25 -11.72 -55.37 25.77
N LEU A 26 -11.62 -54.65 26.89
CA LEU A 26 -12.64 -53.68 27.30
C LEU A 26 -12.80 -52.57 26.24
N VAL A 27 -11.69 -52.04 25.72
CA VAL A 27 -11.72 -51.04 24.65
C VAL A 27 -12.36 -51.60 23.37
N LEU A 28 -12.05 -52.84 22.99
CA LEU A 28 -12.69 -53.45 21.82
C LEU A 28 -14.21 -53.60 21.99
N ILE A 29 -14.67 -53.99 23.19
CA ILE A 29 -16.11 -54.08 23.49
C ILE A 29 -16.76 -52.70 23.40
N VAL A 30 -16.18 -51.68 24.04
CA VAL A 30 -16.67 -50.30 23.99
C VAL A 30 -16.70 -49.79 22.54
N GLY A 31 -15.63 -50.05 21.79
CA GLY A 31 -15.50 -49.71 20.38
C GLY A 31 -16.57 -50.33 19.49
N TRP A 32 -16.87 -51.62 19.72
CA TRP A 32 -17.92 -52.33 19.00
C TRP A 32 -19.31 -51.72 19.24
N VAL A 33 -19.62 -51.37 20.49
CA VAL A 33 -20.88 -50.69 20.85
C VAL A 33 -20.93 -49.29 20.24
N MET A 34 -19.87 -48.50 20.42
CA MET A 34 -19.76 -47.14 19.87
C MET A 34 -19.91 -47.14 18.35
N GLY A 35 -19.26 -48.05 17.63
CA GLY A 35 -19.34 -48.10 16.17
C GLY A 35 -20.77 -48.32 15.67
N LYS A 36 -21.57 -49.14 16.37
CA LYS A 36 -23.01 -49.29 16.06
C LYS A 36 -23.81 -48.02 16.33
N VAL A 37 -23.50 -47.30 17.41
CA VAL A 37 -24.17 -46.03 17.74
C VAL A 37 -23.86 -44.97 16.68
N PHE A 38 -22.59 -44.83 16.29
CA PHE A 38 -22.18 -43.88 15.25
C PHE A 38 -22.76 -44.21 13.87
N ASP A 39 -22.84 -45.49 13.50
CA ASP A 39 -23.54 -45.95 12.29
C ASP A 39 -24.99 -45.44 12.25
N MET A 40 -25.72 -45.65 13.35
CA MET A 40 -27.11 -45.24 13.49
C MET A 40 -27.27 -43.71 13.43
N ILE A 41 -26.41 -42.96 14.11
CA ILE A 41 -26.45 -41.50 14.12
C ILE A 41 -26.11 -40.94 12.74
N ALA A 42 -25.02 -41.38 12.13
CA ALA A 42 -24.53 -40.86 10.86
C ALA A 42 -25.49 -41.21 9.70
N SER A 43 -25.95 -42.47 9.63
CA SER A 43 -26.94 -42.88 8.63
C SER A 43 -28.29 -42.20 8.85
N GLY A 44 -28.73 -42.05 10.11
CA GLY A 44 -29.98 -41.35 10.45
C GLY A 44 -29.95 -39.86 10.09
N PHE A 45 -28.84 -39.18 10.37
CA PHE A 45 -28.64 -37.77 10.00
C PHE A 45 -28.66 -37.57 8.48
N THR A 46 -27.95 -38.44 7.76
CA THR A 46 -27.87 -38.41 6.30
C THR A 46 -29.24 -38.73 5.65
N LYS A 47 -30.00 -39.69 6.19
CA LYS A 47 -31.38 -39.96 5.76
C LYS A 47 -32.28 -38.75 5.99
N LYS A 48 -32.16 -38.09 7.15
CA LYS A 48 -32.95 -36.90 7.49
C LYS A 48 -32.68 -35.71 6.55
N MET A 49 -31.44 -35.58 6.07
CA MET A 49 -31.05 -34.58 5.07
C MET A 49 -31.50 -34.93 3.64
N LYS A 50 -32.20 -36.05 3.44
CA LYS A 50 -32.66 -36.51 2.12
C LYS A 50 -31.53 -36.67 1.11
N VAL A 51 -30.35 -37.04 1.59
CA VAL A 51 -29.17 -37.26 0.74
C VAL A 51 -29.47 -38.36 -0.27
N ASP A 52 -30.13 -39.44 0.12
CA ASP A 52 -30.43 -40.53 -0.81
C ASP A 52 -31.32 -40.08 -1.98
N GLU A 53 -32.25 -39.16 -1.74
CA GLU A 53 -33.15 -38.59 -2.75
C GLU A 53 -32.41 -37.62 -3.67
N ASN A 54 -31.58 -36.73 -3.10
CA ASN A 54 -30.84 -35.73 -3.87
C ASN A 54 -29.70 -36.34 -4.70
N PHE A 55 -29.16 -37.48 -4.26
CA PHE A 55 -28.01 -38.11 -4.90
C PHE A 55 -28.33 -39.38 -5.66
N GLY A 56 -29.55 -39.93 -5.56
CA GLY A 56 -29.92 -41.20 -6.20
C GLY A 56 -29.69 -41.22 -7.72
N ASP A 57 -29.86 -40.08 -8.38
CA ASP A 57 -29.67 -39.91 -9.82
C ASP A 57 -28.25 -39.46 -10.22
N THR A 58 -27.33 -39.35 -9.25
CA THR A 58 -25.93 -39.04 -9.53
C THR A 58 -25.17 -40.31 -9.93
N VAL A 59 -23.97 -40.14 -10.51
CA VAL A 59 -23.10 -41.27 -10.86
C VAL A 59 -22.80 -42.13 -9.62
N ILE A 60 -22.58 -41.49 -8.47
CA ILE A 60 -22.26 -42.14 -7.21
C ILE A 60 -23.49 -42.84 -6.63
N GLY A 61 -24.67 -42.18 -6.62
CA GLY A 61 -25.91 -42.81 -6.17
C GLY A 61 -26.27 -44.05 -6.98
N ARG A 62 -26.11 -44.02 -8.31
CA ARG A 62 -26.29 -45.20 -9.17
C ARG A 62 -25.28 -46.30 -8.88
N ALA A 63 -24.01 -45.96 -8.66
CA ALA A 63 -22.97 -46.93 -8.33
C ALA A 63 -23.28 -47.63 -6.99
N LEU A 64 -23.67 -46.89 -5.96
CA LEU A 64 -24.04 -47.49 -4.66
C LEU A 64 -25.33 -48.30 -4.74
N LYS A 65 -26.33 -47.84 -5.51
CA LYS A 65 -27.57 -48.60 -5.75
C LYS A 65 -27.29 -49.94 -6.44
N SER A 66 -26.27 -50.03 -7.30
CA SER A 66 -25.84 -51.31 -7.90
C SER A 66 -25.30 -52.31 -6.87
N LEU A 67 -24.87 -51.83 -5.69
CA LEU A 67 -24.42 -52.63 -4.56
C LEU A 67 -25.55 -52.86 -3.53
N ASN A 68 -26.81 -52.55 -3.86
CA ASN A 68 -27.97 -52.57 -2.94
C ASN A 68 -27.74 -51.74 -1.67
N MET A 69 -27.00 -50.64 -1.78
CA MET A 69 -26.64 -49.79 -0.64
C MET A 69 -27.02 -48.33 -0.94
N THR A 70 -27.55 -47.64 0.06
CA THR A 70 -27.83 -46.20 -0.02
C THR A 70 -26.60 -45.37 0.36
N ILE A 71 -26.58 -44.07 0.02
CA ILE A 71 -25.47 -43.20 0.41
C ILE A 71 -25.45 -43.02 1.91
N SER A 72 -26.62 -42.87 2.53
CA SER A 72 -26.73 -42.79 4.00
C SER A 72 -26.18 -44.03 4.70
N GLU A 73 -26.40 -45.23 4.14
CA GLU A 73 -25.83 -46.47 4.68
C GLU A 73 -24.33 -46.54 4.47
N PHE A 74 -23.82 -46.16 3.30
CA PHE A 74 -22.38 -46.10 3.08
C PHE A 74 -21.67 -45.17 4.06
N VAL A 75 -22.27 -44.02 4.34
CA VAL A 75 -21.77 -43.07 5.35
C VAL A 75 -21.77 -43.72 6.73
N GLY A 76 -22.89 -44.30 7.17
CA GLY A 76 -22.97 -44.99 8.46
C GLY A 76 -21.93 -46.10 8.62
N ILE A 77 -21.80 -46.95 7.60
CA ILE A 77 -20.82 -48.02 7.53
C ILE A 77 -19.38 -47.47 7.59
N SER A 78 -19.11 -46.35 6.92
CA SER A 78 -17.79 -45.70 6.97
C SER A 78 -17.42 -45.25 8.38
N PHE A 79 -18.35 -44.58 9.09
CA PHE A 79 -18.15 -44.18 10.49
C PHE A 79 -18.02 -45.39 11.44
N LYS A 80 -18.78 -46.46 11.20
CA LYS A 80 -18.69 -47.70 11.97
C LYS A 80 -17.30 -48.32 11.87
N TRP A 81 -16.81 -48.50 10.63
CA TRP A 81 -15.48 -49.04 10.38
C TRP A 81 -14.38 -48.14 10.94
N PHE A 82 -14.56 -46.82 10.86
CA PHE A 82 -13.66 -45.86 11.48
C PHE A 82 -13.50 -46.12 12.99
N ILE A 83 -14.62 -46.23 13.72
CA ILE A 83 -14.60 -46.49 15.16
C ILE A 83 -14.00 -47.87 15.47
N TYR A 84 -14.27 -48.89 14.65
CA TYR A 84 -13.68 -50.21 14.84
C TYR A 84 -12.17 -50.20 14.67
N ILE A 85 -11.67 -49.58 13.61
CA ILE A 85 -10.23 -49.41 13.38
C ILE A 85 -9.61 -48.62 14.53
N PHE A 86 -10.21 -47.49 14.93
CA PHE A 86 -9.75 -46.70 16.07
C PHE A 86 -9.60 -47.55 17.34
N SER A 87 -10.63 -48.34 17.65
CA SER A 87 -10.67 -49.16 18.86
C SER A 87 -9.63 -50.28 18.82
N ILE A 88 -9.38 -50.86 17.65
CA ILE A 88 -8.30 -51.83 17.44
C ILE A 88 -6.95 -51.17 17.66
N LEU A 89 -6.71 -49.98 17.10
CA LEU A 89 -5.44 -49.27 17.26
C LEU A 89 -5.18 -48.91 18.74
N VAL A 90 -6.18 -48.36 19.43
CA VAL A 90 -6.08 -48.08 20.87
C VAL A 90 -5.87 -49.38 21.67
N SER A 91 -6.56 -50.46 21.32
CA SER A 91 -6.35 -51.76 21.95
C SER A 91 -4.93 -52.28 21.76
N VAL A 92 -4.34 -52.09 20.58
CA VAL A 92 -2.95 -52.48 20.28
C VAL A 92 -1.95 -51.63 21.05
N ASP A 93 -2.22 -50.33 21.20
CA ASP A 93 -1.42 -49.41 22.00
C ASP A 93 -1.41 -49.83 23.48
N LEU A 94 -2.57 -50.19 24.03
CA LEU A 94 -2.71 -50.67 25.41
C LEU A 94 -1.94 -51.99 25.68
N LEU A 95 -1.76 -52.84 24.68
CA LEU A 95 -0.97 -54.07 24.83
C LEU A 95 0.53 -53.75 25.06
N GLY A 96 0.99 -52.58 24.65
CA GLY A 96 2.36 -52.11 24.89
C GLY A 96 3.41 -52.89 24.08
N ILE A 97 3.10 -53.19 22.81
CA ILE A 97 4.01 -53.89 21.89
C ILE A 97 4.77 -52.80 21.10
N PRO A 98 6.07 -52.56 21.37
CA PRO A 98 6.78 -51.40 20.82
C PRO A 98 6.80 -51.34 19.28
N ALA A 99 6.85 -52.51 18.64
CA ALA A 99 6.80 -52.60 17.18
C ALA A 99 5.46 -52.10 16.61
N LEU A 100 4.35 -52.26 17.34
CA LEU A 100 3.01 -51.89 16.91
C LEU A 100 2.57 -50.51 17.42
N GLU A 101 3.10 -50.04 18.56
CA GLU A 101 2.84 -48.71 19.13
C GLU A 101 3.13 -47.58 18.13
N ARG A 102 4.26 -47.67 17.41
CA ARG A 102 4.61 -46.66 16.40
C ARG A 102 3.59 -46.59 15.26
N PHE A 103 3.14 -47.75 14.75
CA PHE A 103 2.11 -47.80 13.71
C PHE A 103 0.76 -47.33 14.24
N SER A 104 0.42 -47.69 15.48
CA SER A 104 -0.82 -47.28 16.13
C SER A 104 -0.89 -45.77 16.29
N THR A 105 0.18 -45.15 16.80
CA THR A 105 0.26 -43.70 16.99
C THR A 105 0.05 -42.94 15.67
N VAL A 106 0.76 -43.32 14.61
CA VAL A 106 0.61 -42.68 13.29
C VAL A 106 -0.80 -42.89 12.72
N ALA A 107 -1.36 -44.09 12.87
CA ALA A 107 -2.70 -44.39 12.39
C ALA A 107 -3.80 -43.63 13.17
N ILE A 108 -3.65 -43.49 14.49
CA ILE A 108 -4.53 -42.70 15.35
C ILE A 108 -4.47 -41.21 14.96
N GLU A 109 -3.29 -40.67 14.67
CA GLU A 109 -3.13 -39.28 14.24
C GLU A 109 -3.73 -39.03 12.84
N TYR A 110 -3.66 -40.02 11.94
CA TYR A 110 -4.24 -39.93 10.61
C TYR A 110 -5.78 -40.01 10.62
N LEU A 111 -6.37 -40.71 11.58
CA LEU A 111 -7.81 -40.95 11.66
C LEU A 111 -8.63 -39.65 11.67
N PRO A 112 -8.38 -38.64 12.52
CA PRO A 112 -9.11 -37.38 12.48
C PRO A 112 -9.13 -36.69 11.11
N SER A 113 -7.97 -36.65 10.42
CA SER A 113 -7.86 -36.09 9.06
C SER A 113 -8.66 -36.90 8.04
N PHE A 114 -8.60 -38.23 8.13
CA PHE A 114 -9.38 -39.12 7.27
C PHE A 114 -10.90 -38.90 7.46
N LEU A 115 -11.36 -38.80 8.71
CA LEU A 115 -12.75 -38.51 9.04
C LEU A 115 -13.19 -37.13 8.53
N GLY A 116 -12.34 -36.11 8.74
CA GLY A 116 -12.58 -34.76 8.26
C GLY A 116 -12.75 -34.71 6.75
N GLY A 117 -11.93 -35.47 6.02
CA GLY A 117 -12.08 -35.64 4.58
C GLY A 117 -13.40 -36.28 4.19
N ILE A 118 -13.81 -37.38 4.85
CA ILE A 118 -15.10 -38.04 4.59
C ILE A 118 -16.26 -37.04 4.83
N LEU A 119 -16.20 -36.29 5.92
CA LEU A 119 -17.21 -35.27 6.25
C LEU A 119 -17.27 -34.17 5.19
N ILE A 120 -16.12 -33.70 4.70
CA ILE A 120 -16.06 -32.71 3.61
C ILE A 120 -16.57 -33.30 2.31
N LEU A 121 -16.30 -34.57 2.02
CA LEU A 121 -16.82 -35.25 0.84
C LEU A 121 -18.35 -35.26 0.88
N ILE A 122 -18.95 -35.71 1.97
CA ILE A 122 -20.41 -35.80 2.11
C ILE A 122 -21.04 -34.41 2.14
N GLY A 123 -20.57 -33.54 3.04
CA GLY A 123 -21.10 -32.19 3.22
C GLY A 123 -20.86 -31.29 2.02
N GLY A 124 -19.67 -31.35 1.42
CA GLY A 124 -19.31 -30.62 0.22
C GLY A 124 -20.13 -31.07 -0.98
N MET A 125 -20.38 -32.38 -1.13
CA MET A 125 -21.27 -32.88 -2.17
C MET A 125 -22.70 -32.34 -1.98
N LEU A 126 -23.24 -32.36 -0.75
CA LEU A 126 -24.55 -31.80 -0.43
C LEU A 126 -24.66 -30.33 -0.84
N ILE A 127 -23.66 -29.54 -0.47
CA ILE A 127 -23.59 -28.12 -0.84
C ILE A 127 -23.50 -27.97 -2.36
N ALA A 128 -22.68 -28.79 -3.03
CA ALA A 128 -22.55 -28.77 -4.49
C ALA A 128 -23.88 -29.03 -5.20
N GLU A 129 -24.72 -29.94 -4.70
CA GLU A 129 -26.06 -30.18 -5.25
C GLU A 129 -27.00 -29.01 -5.07
N ILE A 130 -27.00 -28.38 -3.89
CA ILE A 130 -27.83 -27.19 -3.64
C ILE A 130 -27.44 -26.08 -4.61
N VAL A 131 -26.14 -25.83 -4.76
CA VAL A 131 -25.61 -24.83 -5.70
C VAL A 131 -25.97 -25.17 -7.14
N ALA A 132 -25.82 -26.43 -7.55
CA ALA A 132 -26.18 -26.87 -8.89
C ALA A 132 -27.69 -26.71 -9.17
N LYS A 133 -28.55 -26.98 -8.19
CA LYS A 133 -30.00 -26.81 -8.32
C LYS A 133 -30.40 -25.34 -8.51
N ILE A 134 -29.83 -24.44 -7.70
CA ILE A 134 -30.06 -22.98 -7.82
C ILE A 134 -29.61 -22.49 -9.21
N LEU A 135 -28.44 -22.95 -9.67
CA LEU A 135 -27.95 -22.61 -10.99
C LEU A 135 -28.84 -23.17 -12.10
N HIS A 136 -29.36 -24.39 -11.95
CA HIS A 136 -30.29 -24.97 -12.91
C HIS A 136 -31.56 -24.13 -13.07
N GLU A 137 -32.18 -23.73 -11.96
CA GLU A 137 -33.37 -22.88 -11.96
C GLU A 137 -33.11 -21.53 -12.66
N THR A 138 -31.93 -20.95 -12.42
CA THR A 138 -31.49 -19.71 -13.08
C THR A 138 -31.26 -19.90 -14.59
N LEU A 139 -30.56 -20.97 -14.99
CA LEU A 139 -30.24 -21.29 -16.39
C LEU A 139 -31.48 -21.56 -17.23
N VAL A 140 -32.47 -22.25 -16.66
CA VAL A 140 -33.76 -22.52 -17.31
C VAL A 140 -34.59 -21.24 -17.42
N GLY A 141 -34.59 -20.39 -16.39
CA GLY A 141 -35.30 -19.10 -16.41
C GLY A 141 -34.84 -18.15 -17.52
N ILE A 142 -33.55 -18.20 -17.91
CA ILE A 142 -32.96 -17.35 -18.95
C ILE A 142 -33.02 -18.00 -20.35
N SER A 143 -33.63 -19.18 -20.48
CA SER A 143 -33.77 -19.90 -21.76
C SER A 143 -32.43 -20.15 -22.48
N VAL A 144 -31.35 -20.36 -21.72
CA VAL A 144 -30.01 -20.57 -22.30
C VAL A 144 -30.02 -21.87 -23.13
N PRO A 145 -29.69 -21.81 -24.44
CA PRO A 145 -29.54 -23.01 -25.24
C PRO A 145 -28.45 -23.89 -24.62
N TYR A 146 -28.67 -25.20 -24.55
CA TYR A 146 -27.76 -26.16 -23.92
C TYR A 146 -27.62 -26.07 -22.39
N SER A 147 -28.62 -25.51 -21.67
CA SER A 147 -28.67 -25.48 -20.19
C SER A 147 -28.37 -26.82 -19.52
N ARG A 148 -28.73 -27.94 -20.15
CA ARG A 148 -28.41 -29.30 -19.68
C ARG A 148 -26.90 -29.59 -19.70
N LEU A 149 -26.18 -29.22 -20.76
CA LEU A 149 -24.73 -29.43 -20.85
C LEU A 149 -23.98 -28.51 -19.87
N ALA A 150 -24.42 -27.25 -19.76
CA ALA A 150 -23.87 -26.30 -18.80
C ALA A 150 -24.01 -26.83 -17.36
N LEU A 151 -25.17 -27.38 -17.00
CA LEU A 151 -25.38 -27.95 -15.66
C LEU A 151 -24.49 -29.17 -15.37
N VAL A 152 -24.31 -30.06 -16.34
CA VAL A 152 -23.40 -31.21 -16.20
C VAL A 152 -21.97 -30.73 -15.95
N PHE A 153 -21.53 -29.70 -16.68
CA PHE A 153 -20.21 -29.11 -16.53
C PHE A 153 -20.00 -28.44 -15.15
N VAL A 154 -21.00 -27.67 -14.69
CA VAL A 154 -20.99 -27.06 -13.35
C VAL A 154 -20.88 -28.14 -12.27
N ARG A 155 -21.71 -29.19 -12.34
CA ARG A 155 -21.65 -30.31 -11.38
C ARG A 155 -20.28 -30.99 -11.40
N PHE A 156 -19.72 -31.22 -12.58
CA PHE A 156 -18.39 -31.80 -12.73
C PHE A 156 -17.31 -30.96 -12.02
N ILE A 157 -17.34 -29.63 -12.18
CA ILE A 157 -16.41 -28.72 -11.48
C ILE A 157 -16.60 -28.80 -9.97
N LEU A 158 -17.83 -28.64 -9.48
CA LEU A 158 -18.11 -28.64 -8.05
C LEU A 158 -17.70 -29.96 -7.39
N TYR A 159 -18.01 -31.10 -8.02
CA TYR A 159 -17.59 -32.40 -7.53
C TYR A 159 -16.07 -32.58 -7.56
N SER A 160 -15.39 -32.07 -8.59
CA SER A 160 -13.92 -32.13 -8.68
C SER A 160 -13.28 -31.33 -7.54
N ILE A 161 -13.79 -30.13 -7.24
CA ILE A 161 -13.30 -29.29 -6.12
C ILE A 161 -13.50 -30.01 -4.79
N VAL A 162 -14.71 -30.55 -4.55
CA VAL A 162 -15.01 -31.27 -3.30
C VAL A 162 -14.14 -32.52 -3.18
N LEU A 163 -13.96 -33.28 -4.27
CA LEU A 163 -13.13 -34.48 -4.29
C LEU A 163 -11.67 -34.15 -3.93
N VAL A 164 -11.05 -33.19 -4.64
CA VAL A 164 -9.66 -32.80 -4.38
C VAL A 164 -9.50 -32.28 -2.96
N THR A 165 -10.40 -31.41 -2.50
CA THR A 165 -10.34 -30.84 -1.15
C THR A 165 -10.49 -31.91 -0.08
N SER A 166 -11.44 -32.84 -0.27
CA SER A 166 -11.62 -33.99 0.62
C SER A 166 -10.34 -34.81 0.70
N LEU A 167 -9.78 -35.23 -0.44
CA LEU A 167 -8.55 -36.05 -0.46
C LEU A 167 -7.36 -35.31 0.15
N PHE A 168 -7.24 -34.00 -0.11
CA PHE A 168 -6.22 -33.15 0.51
C PHE A 168 -6.34 -33.14 2.04
N VAL A 169 -7.56 -32.99 2.58
CA VAL A 169 -7.80 -33.03 4.04
C VAL A 169 -7.54 -34.41 4.62
N MET A 170 -7.79 -35.48 3.86
CA MET A 170 -7.36 -36.84 4.22
C MET A 170 -5.84 -37.01 4.25
N LYS A 171 -5.03 -35.98 3.93
CA LYS A 171 -3.57 -36.06 3.76
C LYS A 171 -3.15 -37.05 2.67
N ILE A 172 -4.01 -37.31 1.69
CA ILE A 172 -3.67 -38.09 0.50
C ILE A 172 -2.92 -37.16 -0.46
N ASP A 173 -1.86 -37.67 -1.11
CA ASP A 173 -1.15 -36.91 -2.13
C ASP A 173 -2.05 -36.68 -3.35
N VAL A 174 -2.59 -35.47 -3.44
CA VAL A 174 -3.47 -35.04 -4.53
C VAL A 174 -2.70 -34.38 -5.68
N THR A 175 -1.37 -34.33 -5.63
CA THR A 175 -0.56 -33.58 -6.61
C THR A 175 -0.83 -34.07 -8.04
N ALA A 176 -0.85 -35.39 -8.24
CA ALA A 176 -1.17 -35.98 -9.54
C ALA A 176 -2.59 -35.64 -9.99
N LEU A 177 -3.57 -35.76 -9.09
CA LEU A 177 -4.97 -35.45 -9.40
C LEU A 177 -5.17 -33.97 -9.72
N TYR A 178 -4.56 -33.07 -8.95
CA TYR A 178 -4.58 -31.63 -9.16
C TYR A 178 -3.95 -31.25 -10.50
N SER A 179 -2.78 -31.82 -10.81
CA SER A 179 -2.11 -31.58 -12.10
C SER A 179 -2.97 -32.01 -13.28
N LEU A 180 -3.62 -33.18 -13.20
CA LEU A 180 -4.52 -33.67 -14.25
C LEU A 180 -5.76 -32.78 -14.40
N LEU A 181 -6.40 -32.40 -13.29
CA LEU A 181 -7.56 -31.51 -13.33
C LEU A 181 -7.20 -30.12 -13.85
N ASN A 182 -6.07 -29.56 -13.44
CA ASN A 182 -5.58 -28.30 -13.95
C ASN A 182 -5.32 -28.37 -15.46
N ALA A 183 -4.73 -29.45 -15.97
CA ALA A 183 -4.53 -29.64 -17.41
C ALA A 183 -5.86 -29.67 -18.18
N ILE A 184 -6.88 -30.37 -17.68
CA ILE A 184 -8.21 -30.42 -18.29
C ILE A 184 -8.88 -29.04 -18.23
N PHE A 185 -8.87 -28.38 -17.07
CA PHE A 185 -9.48 -27.06 -16.91
C PHE A 185 -8.80 -25.99 -17.76
N LEU A 186 -7.47 -26.00 -17.84
CA LEU A 186 -6.71 -25.13 -18.73
C LEU A 186 -7.04 -25.42 -20.19
N GLY A 187 -7.13 -26.69 -20.58
CA GLY A 187 -7.53 -27.09 -21.94
C GLY A 187 -8.92 -26.59 -22.31
N VAL A 188 -9.89 -26.75 -21.42
CA VAL A 188 -11.26 -26.25 -21.60
C VAL A 188 -11.31 -24.72 -21.62
N ALA A 189 -10.55 -24.07 -20.73
CA ALA A 189 -10.47 -22.61 -20.66
C ALA A 189 -9.89 -22.02 -21.96
N ILE A 190 -8.83 -22.61 -22.50
CA ILE A 190 -8.26 -22.22 -23.80
C ILE A 190 -9.26 -22.51 -24.93
N GLY A 191 -9.95 -23.65 -24.90
CA GLY A 191 -10.93 -24.01 -25.92
C GLY A 191 -12.11 -23.02 -25.97
N ILE A 192 -12.76 -22.79 -24.84
CA ILE A 192 -13.90 -21.87 -24.74
C ILE A 192 -13.45 -20.42 -24.96
N GLY A 193 -12.39 -19.99 -24.26
CA GLY A 193 -11.84 -18.65 -24.40
C GLY A 193 -11.38 -18.35 -25.82
N GLY A 194 -10.71 -19.31 -26.47
CA GLY A 194 -10.31 -19.22 -27.87
C GLY A 194 -11.50 -19.15 -28.81
N ALA A 195 -12.53 -19.99 -28.62
CA ALA A 195 -13.75 -19.94 -29.44
C ALA A 195 -14.47 -18.59 -29.31
N ILE A 196 -14.62 -18.07 -28.09
CA ILE A 196 -15.20 -16.75 -27.83
C ILE A 196 -14.33 -15.65 -28.47
N ALA A 197 -13.02 -15.68 -28.29
CA ALA A 197 -12.10 -14.71 -28.88
C ALA A 197 -12.15 -14.71 -30.42
N ILE A 198 -12.18 -15.89 -31.05
CA ILE A 198 -12.24 -16.01 -32.51
C ILE A 198 -13.61 -15.55 -33.04
N SER A 199 -14.71 -16.01 -32.42
CA SER A 199 -16.07 -15.64 -32.84
C SER A 199 -16.33 -14.14 -32.71
N LEU A 200 -15.95 -13.53 -31.59
CA LEU A 200 -16.07 -12.09 -31.39
C LEU A 200 -15.09 -11.31 -32.26
N GLY A 201 -13.84 -11.75 -32.36
CA GLY A 201 -12.80 -11.10 -33.16
C GLY A 201 -13.16 -11.07 -34.65
N LEU A 202 -13.64 -12.18 -35.21
CA LEU A 202 -14.13 -12.23 -36.58
C LEU A 202 -15.46 -11.50 -36.73
N GLY A 203 -16.38 -11.61 -35.78
CA GLY A 203 -17.70 -10.97 -35.83
C GLY A 203 -17.66 -9.44 -35.77
N MET A 204 -16.69 -8.85 -35.06
CA MET A 204 -16.54 -7.39 -34.94
C MET A 204 -15.57 -6.78 -35.96
N LYS A 205 -14.89 -7.60 -36.76
CA LYS A 205 -13.84 -7.16 -37.70
C LYS A 205 -14.30 -5.99 -38.58
N ASP A 206 -15.45 -6.13 -39.22
CA ASP A 206 -15.95 -5.13 -40.18
C ASP A 206 -16.41 -3.84 -39.48
N TYR A 207 -17.02 -3.97 -38.29
CA TYR A 207 -17.43 -2.82 -37.47
C TYR A 207 -16.23 -2.00 -37.02
N VAL A 208 -15.19 -2.66 -36.49
CA VAL A 208 -13.96 -2.01 -36.08
C VAL A 208 -13.27 -1.35 -37.27
N ALA A 209 -13.15 -2.05 -38.40
CA ALA A 209 -12.51 -1.51 -39.61
C ALA A 209 -13.18 -0.21 -40.10
N LYS A 210 -14.50 -0.07 -39.92
CA LYS A 210 -15.25 1.13 -40.31
C LYS A 210 -15.15 2.28 -39.30
N ASN A 211 -15.05 1.98 -38.01
CA ASN A 211 -15.16 2.97 -36.94
C ASN A 211 -13.81 3.38 -36.32
N VAL A 212 -12.72 2.64 -36.61
CA VAL A 212 -11.41 2.87 -36.01
C VAL A 212 -10.85 4.27 -36.27
N SER A 213 -11.08 4.84 -37.46
CA SER A 213 -10.63 6.20 -37.79
C SER A 213 -11.30 7.25 -36.91
N THR A 214 -12.61 7.16 -36.72
CA THR A 214 -13.37 8.08 -35.87
C THR A 214 -12.94 8.00 -34.41
N TRP A 215 -12.62 6.80 -33.92
CA TRP A 215 -12.10 6.62 -32.56
C TRP A 215 -10.70 7.22 -32.42
N LEU A 216 -9.81 6.99 -33.38
CA LEU A 216 -8.48 7.60 -33.40
C LEU A 216 -8.57 9.13 -33.39
N GLU A 217 -9.46 9.71 -34.20
CA GLU A 217 -9.70 11.17 -34.17
C GLU A 217 -10.25 11.66 -32.83
N THR A 218 -11.08 10.87 -32.15
CA THR A 218 -11.62 11.23 -30.83
C THR A 218 -10.53 11.21 -29.77
N VAL A 219 -9.64 10.21 -29.81
CA VAL A 219 -8.47 10.12 -28.93
C VAL A 219 -7.51 11.28 -29.20
N GLU A 220 -7.22 11.58 -30.47
CA GLU A 220 -6.35 12.70 -30.85
C GLU A 220 -6.93 14.05 -30.41
N LYS A 221 -8.25 14.25 -30.50
CA LYS A 221 -8.93 15.45 -29.98
C LYS A 221 -8.86 15.54 -28.46
N ALA A 222 -9.01 14.41 -27.75
CA ALA A 222 -8.89 14.38 -26.29
C ALA A 222 -7.46 14.70 -25.83
N GLU A 223 -6.46 14.19 -26.54
CA GLU A 223 -5.04 14.46 -26.28
C GLU A 223 -4.71 15.94 -26.54
N ARG A 224 -5.18 16.51 -27.67
CA ARG A 224 -5.07 17.95 -27.92
C ARG A 224 -5.77 18.81 -26.87
N GLY A 225 -6.94 18.38 -26.39
CA GLY A 225 -7.65 19.08 -25.31
C GLY A 225 -6.86 19.09 -23.98
N HIS A 226 -6.16 18.00 -23.67
CA HIS A 226 -5.28 17.93 -22.49
C HIS A 226 -4.10 18.89 -22.61
N VAL A 227 -3.47 18.94 -23.79
CA VAL A 227 -2.36 19.86 -24.08
C VAL A 227 -2.82 21.32 -23.95
N ILE A 228 -3.99 21.68 -24.50
CA ILE A 228 -4.53 23.04 -24.39
C ILE A 228 -4.75 23.43 -22.92
N LYS A 229 -5.31 22.53 -22.12
CA LYS A 229 -5.55 22.76 -20.69
C LYS A 229 -4.24 22.94 -19.90
N GLU A 230 -3.21 22.17 -20.23
CA GLU A 230 -1.87 22.33 -19.65
C GLU A 230 -1.25 23.69 -19.99
N TYR A 231 -1.41 24.17 -21.24
CA TYR A 231 -0.97 25.52 -21.61
C TYR A 231 -1.76 26.61 -20.88
N GLU A 232 -3.07 26.46 -20.71
CA GLU A 232 -3.90 27.40 -19.93
C GLU A 232 -3.44 27.49 -18.48
N ASP A 233 -3.20 26.36 -17.82
CA ASP A 233 -2.71 26.32 -16.43
C ASP A 233 -1.32 26.96 -16.31
N ARG A 234 -0.42 26.72 -17.27
CA ARG A 234 0.90 27.38 -17.31
C ARG A 234 0.80 28.88 -17.49
N ILE A 235 -0.05 29.36 -18.40
CA ILE A 235 -0.28 30.80 -18.61
C ILE A 235 -0.79 31.44 -17.32
N LYS A 236 -1.72 30.77 -16.63
CA LYS A 236 -2.26 31.24 -15.36
C LYS A 236 -1.18 31.35 -14.28
N GLY A 237 -0.31 30.34 -14.17
CA GLY A 237 0.85 30.37 -13.27
C GLY A 237 1.80 31.53 -13.58
N TYR A 238 2.11 31.77 -14.86
CA TYR A 238 2.94 32.91 -15.26
C TYR A 238 2.29 34.25 -14.92
N GLN A 239 0.97 34.40 -15.04
CA GLN A 239 0.28 35.62 -14.65
C GLN A 239 0.35 35.88 -13.14
N GLU A 240 0.18 34.84 -12.33
CA GLU A 240 0.32 34.95 -10.87
C GLU A 240 1.75 35.34 -10.47
N GLU A 241 2.75 34.78 -11.15
CA GLU A 241 4.16 35.07 -10.89
C GLU A 241 4.54 36.49 -11.33
N ILE A 242 4.07 36.95 -12.50
CA ILE A 242 4.23 38.34 -12.94
C ILE A 242 3.62 39.30 -11.91
N LYS A 243 2.40 39.01 -11.43
CA LYS A 243 1.75 39.85 -10.42
C LYS A 243 2.56 39.92 -9.12
N ARG A 244 3.10 38.78 -8.64
CA ARG A 244 3.94 38.76 -7.45
C ARG A 244 5.22 39.58 -7.65
N LEU A 245 5.85 39.48 -8.81
CA LEU A 245 7.05 40.26 -9.16
C LEU A 245 6.75 41.76 -9.26
N GLU A 246 5.60 42.15 -9.79
CA GLU A 246 5.15 43.55 -9.81
C GLU A 246 4.95 44.11 -8.40
N GLU A 247 4.36 43.32 -7.49
CA GLU A 247 4.21 43.69 -6.08
C GLU A 247 5.57 43.83 -5.37
N GLU A 248 6.52 42.92 -5.64
CA GLU A 248 7.89 43.04 -5.14
C GLU A 248 8.61 44.28 -5.68
N LEU A 249 8.50 44.55 -6.98
CA LEU A 249 9.10 45.72 -7.61
C LEU A 249 8.54 47.02 -7.04
N ASN A 250 7.23 47.09 -6.80
CA ASN A 250 6.60 48.27 -6.20
C ASN A 250 7.08 48.50 -4.76
N ARG A 251 7.20 47.45 -3.95
CA ARG A 251 7.77 47.56 -2.60
C ARG A 251 9.21 48.09 -2.61
N GLU A 252 10.03 47.63 -3.54
CA GLU A 252 11.41 48.13 -3.67
C GLU A 252 11.45 49.59 -4.15
N ARG A 253 10.55 49.99 -5.05
CA ARG A 253 10.41 51.39 -5.46
C ARG A 253 10.00 52.29 -4.31
N GLU A 254 9.06 51.86 -3.47
CA GLU A 254 8.63 52.60 -2.28
C GLU A 254 9.79 52.81 -1.30
N LYS A 255 10.55 51.75 -0.98
CA LYS A 255 11.75 51.86 -0.13
C LYS A 255 12.78 52.83 -0.70
N THR A 256 13.01 52.76 -2.01
CA THR A 256 13.95 53.65 -2.69
C THR A 256 13.50 55.10 -2.57
N HIS A 257 12.20 55.36 -2.77
CA HIS A 257 11.64 56.71 -2.64
C HIS A 257 11.71 57.24 -1.20
N GLU A 258 11.44 56.40 -0.20
CA GLU A 258 11.58 56.76 1.21
C GLU A 258 13.01 57.14 1.57
N LEU A 259 13.99 56.34 1.11
CA LEU A 259 15.42 56.62 1.29
C LEU A 259 15.83 57.96 0.64
N GLU A 260 15.30 58.29 -0.54
CA GLU A 260 15.54 59.58 -1.18
C GLU A 260 14.99 60.75 -0.37
N LEU A 261 13.80 60.61 0.22
CA LEU A 261 13.19 61.63 1.07
C LEU A 261 14.00 61.86 2.34
N LEU A 262 14.42 60.78 3.00
CA LEU A 262 15.30 60.84 4.18
C LEU A 262 16.62 61.56 3.84
N ARG A 263 17.23 61.22 2.71
CA ARG A 263 18.46 61.86 2.24
C ARG A 263 18.27 63.35 1.97
N LYS A 264 17.14 63.78 1.39
CA LYS A 264 16.82 65.20 1.18
C LYS A 264 16.64 65.94 2.49
N ALA A 265 15.88 65.38 3.44
CA ALA A 265 15.68 65.98 4.76
C ALA A 265 17.01 66.11 5.54
N GLU A 266 17.92 65.16 5.36
CA GLU A 266 19.25 65.20 5.95
C GLU A 266 20.11 66.32 5.35
N ILE A 267 20.02 66.57 4.03
CA ILE A 267 20.71 67.68 3.34
C ILE A 267 20.18 69.05 3.82
N ASP A 268 18.86 69.23 3.90
CA ASP A 268 18.23 70.48 4.39
C ASP A 268 18.67 70.85 5.81
N LYS A 269 18.94 69.84 6.65
CA LYS A 269 19.42 70.05 8.02
C LYS A 269 20.83 70.64 8.06
N TYR A 270 21.70 70.27 7.10
CA TYR A 270 23.04 70.82 7.02
C TYR A 270 23.07 72.23 6.40
N GLU A 271 22.14 72.54 5.49
CA GLU A 271 22.10 73.84 4.78
C GLU A 271 21.75 75.03 5.69
N LYS A 272 20.99 74.81 6.79
CA LYS A 272 20.61 75.88 7.74
C LYS A 272 21.72 76.38 8.66
N ILE A 273 22.87 75.71 8.73
CA ILE A 273 24.00 76.11 9.59
C ILE A 273 24.96 77.07 8.85
N GLU A 274 24.96 77.05 7.52
CA GLU A 274 25.88 77.82 6.65
C GLU A 274 25.62 79.34 6.49
N PRO A 275 24.38 79.90 6.59
CA PRO A 275 24.13 81.29 6.18
C PRO A 275 24.60 82.37 7.19
N GLU A 276 24.64 82.11 8.50
CA GLU A 276 25.13 83.11 9.46
C GLU A 276 26.66 83.28 9.41
N LEU A 277 27.38 82.19 9.18
CA LEU A 277 28.84 82.19 9.12
C LEU A 277 29.33 82.89 7.85
N ASP A 278 28.70 82.62 6.71
CA ASP A 278 29.09 83.26 5.44
C ASP A 278 28.90 84.79 5.49
N LYS A 279 27.81 85.26 6.12
CA LYS A 279 27.58 86.69 6.33
C LYS A 279 28.67 87.34 7.20
N LYS A 280 29.02 86.73 8.34
CA LYS A 280 30.11 87.23 9.21
C LYS A 280 31.47 87.22 8.52
N LEU A 281 31.78 86.17 7.76
CA LEU A 281 33.05 86.09 7.04
C LEU A 281 33.14 87.15 5.93
N ARG A 282 32.05 87.39 5.19
CA ARG A 282 31.99 88.48 4.19
C ARG A 282 32.14 89.86 4.83
N GLU A 283 31.53 90.10 6.00
CA GLU A 283 31.68 91.37 6.73
C GLU A 283 33.10 91.60 7.25
N LEU A 284 33.79 90.54 7.69
CA LEU A 284 35.17 90.63 8.18
C LEU A 284 36.18 90.79 7.03
N ILE A 285 36.02 89.99 5.98
CA ILE A 285 37.00 89.92 4.87
C ILE A 285 36.82 91.08 3.89
N LYS A 286 35.57 91.45 3.60
CA LYS A 286 35.20 92.46 2.59
C LYS A 286 35.95 92.25 1.27
N ASP A 287 36.71 93.23 0.82
CA ASP A 287 37.52 93.25 -0.40
C ASP A 287 38.96 92.74 -0.21
N LYS A 288 39.36 92.44 1.04
CA LYS A 288 40.74 92.08 1.41
C LYS A 288 41.11 90.64 1.05
N GLY A 289 40.13 89.81 0.69
CA GLY A 289 40.33 88.44 0.25
C GLY A 289 39.07 87.88 -0.40
N GLN A 290 39.20 86.74 -1.07
CA GLN A 290 38.11 86.08 -1.78
C GLN A 290 37.71 84.78 -1.08
N ILE A 291 36.43 84.64 -0.77
CA ILE A 291 35.86 83.42 -0.17
C ILE A 291 35.35 82.50 -1.29
N ILE A 292 35.78 81.25 -1.28
CA ILE A 292 35.38 80.19 -2.21
C ILE A 292 34.82 79.03 -1.38
N HIS A 293 33.58 78.62 -1.64
CA HIS A 293 33.00 77.44 -0.98
C HIS A 293 33.50 76.16 -1.63
N ALA A 294 33.95 75.19 -0.83
CA ALA A 294 34.45 73.92 -1.32
C ALA A 294 34.02 72.77 -0.39
N LYS A 295 33.13 71.89 -0.89
CA LYS A 295 32.70 70.64 -0.25
C LYS A 295 32.33 70.79 1.24
N GLY A 296 31.40 71.70 1.54
CA GLY A 296 30.91 71.97 2.90
C GLY A 296 31.92 72.68 3.82
N GLY A 297 32.93 73.33 3.24
CA GLY A 297 33.95 74.14 3.92
C GLY A 297 34.33 75.39 3.13
N TYR A 298 35.24 76.20 3.66
CA TYR A 298 35.64 77.49 3.10
C TYR A 298 37.10 77.46 2.62
N ARG A 299 37.37 78.11 1.50
CA ARG A 299 38.72 78.37 0.99
C ARG A 299 38.85 79.87 0.76
N ILE A 300 39.72 80.54 1.48
CA ILE A 300 39.84 82.00 1.48
C ILE A 300 41.23 82.38 0.97
N GLU A 301 41.27 83.03 -0.18
CA GLU A 301 42.50 83.57 -0.76
C GLU A 301 42.72 85.00 -0.28
N ILE A 302 43.91 85.28 0.25
CA ILE A 302 44.26 86.58 0.82
C ILE A 302 44.95 87.42 -0.26
N ASN A 303 44.34 88.55 -0.62
CA ASN A 303 44.85 89.45 -1.66
C ASN A 303 46.04 90.29 -1.14
N GLU A 304 45.89 90.88 0.05
CA GLU A 304 46.94 91.67 0.71
C GLU A 304 47.07 91.31 2.20
N VAL A 305 48.19 90.70 2.56
CA VAL A 305 48.41 90.12 3.90
C VAL A 305 48.50 91.18 4.99
N SER A 306 49.08 92.34 4.70
CA SER A 306 49.37 93.39 5.70
C SER A 306 48.11 94.00 6.33
N ILE A 307 46.95 93.87 5.67
CA ILE A 307 45.69 94.53 6.05
C ILE A 307 44.56 93.52 6.32
N PHE A 308 44.81 92.23 6.08
CA PHE A 308 43.83 91.16 6.22
C PHE A 308 43.61 90.80 7.71
N PRO A 309 42.35 90.73 8.19
CA PRO A 309 42.02 90.39 9.58
C PRO A 309 42.17 88.89 9.84
N LEU A 310 43.43 88.42 9.81
CA LEU A 310 43.76 86.99 9.84
C LEU A 310 43.27 86.32 11.13
N VAL A 311 43.42 87.01 12.27
CA VAL A 311 43.08 86.47 13.58
C VAL A 311 41.57 86.35 13.73
N GLU A 312 40.79 87.38 13.37
CA GLU A 312 39.33 87.33 13.49
C GLU A 312 38.70 86.25 12.59
N VAL A 313 39.21 86.11 11.36
CA VAL A 313 38.72 85.10 10.40
C VAL A 313 38.99 83.68 10.90
N LEU A 314 40.20 83.42 11.43
CA LEU A 314 40.55 82.10 11.97
C LEU A 314 39.73 81.77 13.22
N ILE A 315 39.54 82.73 14.13
CA ILE A 315 38.71 82.54 15.34
C ILE A 315 37.26 82.27 14.92
N CYS A 316 36.71 83.03 13.97
CA CYS A 316 35.35 82.86 13.50
C CYS A 316 35.11 81.45 12.92
N LEU A 317 36.02 80.98 12.06
CA LEU A 317 35.93 79.64 11.48
C LEU A 317 36.08 78.55 12.55
N THR A 318 37.03 78.70 13.47
CA THR A 318 37.29 77.70 14.51
C THR A 318 36.13 77.58 15.50
N ASN A 319 35.55 78.72 15.94
CA ASN A 319 34.37 78.71 16.82
C ASN A 319 33.14 78.06 16.18
N ASN A 320 33.05 78.06 14.84
CA ASN A 320 31.96 77.44 14.11
C ASN A 320 32.27 75.99 13.66
N GLY A 321 33.26 75.34 14.28
CA GLY A 321 33.51 73.91 14.10
C GLY A 321 34.30 73.56 12.84
N PHE A 322 35.00 74.53 12.24
CA PHE A 322 35.90 74.27 11.12
C PHE A 322 37.34 74.15 11.59
N ARG A 323 38.06 73.16 11.06
CA ARG A 323 39.52 73.09 11.19
C ARG A 323 40.15 73.93 10.10
N THR A 324 40.89 74.95 10.49
CA THR A 324 41.57 75.88 9.59
C THR A 324 43.04 75.55 9.40
N VAL A 325 43.54 75.63 8.16
CA VAL A 325 44.95 75.52 7.82
C VAL A 325 45.34 76.73 6.98
N LEU A 326 46.41 77.44 7.36
CA LEU A 326 46.99 78.53 6.59
C LEU A 326 48.20 78.02 5.80
N GLU A 327 48.15 78.15 4.49
CA GLU A 327 49.24 77.73 3.59
C GLU A 327 49.75 78.94 2.80
N LYS A 328 51.08 79.04 2.64
CA LYS A 328 51.68 80.03 1.74
C LYS A 328 51.69 79.44 0.32
N THR A 329 50.96 80.07 -0.59
CA THR A 329 50.94 79.69 -2.01
C THR A 329 51.93 80.53 -2.82
N LYS A 330 52.15 80.16 -4.09
CA LYS A 330 53.07 80.90 -4.99
C LYS A 330 52.65 82.35 -5.24
N THR A 331 51.38 82.68 -5.03
CA THR A 331 50.75 83.97 -5.33
C THR A 331 50.24 84.71 -4.10
N GLY A 332 50.39 84.16 -2.89
CA GLY A 332 49.88 84.77 -1.66
C GLY A 332 49.76 83.80 -0.49
N TYR A 333 48.70 83.98 0.31
CA TYR A 333 48.35 83.09 1.42
C TYR A 333 46.91 82.59 1.26
N LEU A 334 46.69 81.35 1.67
CA LEU A 334 45.40 80.67 1.54
C LEU A 334 44.99 80.05 2.87
N ILE A 335 43.76 80.32 3.30
CA ILE A 335 43.13 79.63 4.43
C ILE A 335 42.19 78.57 3.87
N THR A 336 42.38 77.32 4.26
CA THR A 336 41.42 76.24 4.00
C THR A 336 40.76 75.81 5.30
N ALA A 337 39.44 75.86 5.36
CA ALA A 337 38.62 75.51 6.50
C ALA A 337 37.70 74.34 6.13
N ARG A 338 37.85 73.20 6.82
CA ARG A 338 37.00 72.01 6.60
C ARG A 338 36.18 71.69 7.85
N PRO A 339 34.93 71.22 7.71
CA PRO A 339 34.09 70.91 8.86
C PRO A 339 34.70 69.74 9.63
N ILE A 340 34.80 69.90 10.95
CA ILE A 340 35.24 68.82 11.84
C ILE A 340 34.09 67.82 11.91
N LYS A 341 34.23 66.65 11.27
CA LYS A 341 33.27 65.54 11.44
C LYS A 341 33.23 65.16 12.93
N LYS A 342 32.11 65.41 13.60
CA LYS A 342 31.78 64.69 14.84
C LYS A 342 31.58 63.23 14.44
N ILE A 343 32.37 62.33 15.03
CA ILE A 343 32.21 60.87 14.88
C ILE A 343 30.91 60.48 15.56
#